data_AF-A0A225DAD8-F1
#
_entry.id   AF-A0A225DAD8-F1
#
_cell.length_a   1.000
_cell.length_b   1.000
_cell.length_c   1.000
_cell.angle_alpha   90.00
_cell.angle_beta   90.00
_cell.angle_gamma   90.00
#
_symmetry.space_group_name_H-M   'P 1'
#
loop_
_entity.id
_entity.type
_entity.pdbx_description
1 polymer ?
#
loop_
_entity_poly.entity_id
_entity_poly.type
_entity_poly.pdbx_seq_one_letter_code
_entity_poly.pdbx_strand_id
1 'polypeptide(L)'
;MPISPEYVPSELHYIIPLAEQHGTEARVAHYDYILGRHVRYGENLTEADIEPLRQLYVEIRSKGHGTLINSWHQSHSGKKTCPAETTWPIYGLLHLFSQLADLGVAPFNDGLVRPEAAPKPPLDWSKLPPPLRYLAGPAEVYGELQFESRIYEFLEKRMTEDERSELRELSRRYDRDGEAINRWLDAFSITDHPEARLVYFTGHLLGTGADLGLW
;
A
#
# COMPACT_ATOMS: atom_id res chain seq x y z
N MET A 1 -1.23 -1.28 -24.09
CA MET A 1 -2.58 -1.06 -24.65
C MET A 1 -2.92 0.40 -24.42
N PRO A 2 -3.58 1.07 -25.38
CA PRO A 2 -3.95 2.48 -25.21
C PRO A 2 -4.99 2.64 -24.10
N ILE A 3 -4.97 3.80 -23.45
CA ILE A 3 -5.98 4.23 -22.49
C ILE A 3 -7.28 4.52 -23.27
N SER A 4 -8.40 4.01 -22.78
CA SER A 4 -9.73 4.27 -23.33
C SER A 4 -10.32 5.56 -22.73
N PRO A 5 -10.38 6.70 -23.46
CA PRO A 5 -10.80 7.98 -22.91
C PRO A 5 -12.24 7.99 -22.39
N GLU A 6 -13.10 7.09 -22.88
CA GLU A 6 -14.49 6.95 -22.43
C GLU A 6 -14.64 6.52 -20.96
N TYR A 7 -13.60 5.94 -20.36
CA TYR A 7 -13.58 5.60 -18.92
C TYR A 7 -12.87 6.66 -18.06
N VAL A 8 -12.30 7.70 -18.69
CA VAL A 8 -11.53 8.74 -18.03
C VAL A 8 -12.36 10.02 -17.96
N PRO A 9 -12.48 10.69 -16.79
CA PRO A 9 -13.08 12.01 -16.71
C PRO A 9 -12.48 12.94 -17.76
N SER A 10 -13.34 13.67 -18.49
CA SER A 10 -12.90 14.53 -19.61
C SER A 10 -11.83 15.55 -19.20
N GLU A 11 -11.91 16.01 -17.95
CA GLU A 11 -11.01 16.93 -17.29
C GLU A 11 -9.60 16.37 -17.14
N LEU A 12 -9.43 15.04 -17.23
CA LEU A 12 -8.16 14.34 -17.13
C LEU A 12 -7.60 13.90 -18.49
N HIS A 13 -8.29 14.12 -19.62
CA HIS A 13 -7.84 13.63 -20.93
C HIS A 13 -6.46 14.16 -21.33
N TYR A 14 -6.07 15.35 -20.87
CA TYR A 14 -4.75 15.94 -21.15
C TYR A 14 -3.58 15.12 -20.57
N ILE A 15 -3.81 14.26 -19.58
CA ILE A 15 -2.76 13.44 -18.95
C ILE A 15 -2.46 12.16 -19.74
N ILE A 16 -3.39 11.75 -20.62
CA ILE A 16 -3.36 10.45 -21.31
C ILE A 16 -2.03 10.19 -22.04
N PRO A 17 -1.48 11.12 -22.85
CA PRO A 17 -0.27 10.83 -23.61
C PRO A 17 0.92 10.42 -22.73
N LEU A 18 1.16 11.16 -21.64
CA LEU A 18 2.25 10.85 -20.72
C LEU A 18 1.93 9.64 -19.83
N ALA A 19 0.65 9.39 -19.53
CA ALA A 19 0.23 8.20 -18.82
C ALA A 19 0.50 6.94 -19.64
N GLU A 20 0.19 6.95 -20.94
CA GLU A 20 0.50 5.85 -21.85
C GLU A 20 2.01 5.61 -21.98
N GLN A 21 2.78 6.70 -22.06
CA GLN A 21 4.24 6.63 -22.24
C GLN A 21 4.97 6.12 -21.00
N HIS A 22 4.61 6.58 -19.81
CA HIS A 22 5.40 6.36 -18.58
C HIS A 22 4.66 5.60 -17.48
N GLY A 23 3.34 5.69 -17.45
CA GLY A 23 2.53 5.25 -16.32
C GLY A 23 2.58 3.75 -16.05
N THR A 24 2.63 2.92 -17.10
CA THR A 24 2.68 1.47 -16.94
C THR A 24 3.98 1.01 -16.29
N GLU A 25 5.12 1.48 -16.80
CA GLU A 25 6.45 1.09 -16.31
C GLU A 25 6.74 1.63 -14.92
N ALA A 26 6.20 2.81 -14.58
CA ALA A 26 6.38 3.42 -13.26
C ALA A 26 5.91 2.55 -12.09
N ARG A 27 5.09 1.53 -12.32
CA ARG A 27 4.54 0.66 -11.27
C ARG A 27 5.46 -0.51 -10.91
N VAL A 28 6.47 -0.79 -11.73
CA VAL A 28 7.34 -1.96 -11.56
C VAL A 28 8.76 -1.49 -11.32
N ALA A 29 9.41 -2.04 -10.31
CA ALA A 29 10.85 -1.95 -10.18
C ALA A 29 11.44 -3.21 -10.85
N HIS A 30 12.26 -3.02 -11.88
CA HIS A 30 12.88 -4.12 -12.60
C HIS A 30 14.20 -4.50 -11.93
N TYR A 31 14.52 -5.79 -11.87
CA TYR A 31 15.80 -6.23 -11.31
C TYR A 31 16.94 -5.93 -12.29
N ASP A 32 17.89 -5.09 -11.88
CA ASP A 32 19.11 -4.82 -12.61
C ASP A 32 20.22 -5.77 -12.13
N TYR A 33 20.66 -6.65 -13.03
CA TYR A 33 21.70 -7.65 -12.73
C TYR A 33 23.09 -7.06 -12.56
N ILE A 34 23.37 -5.88 -13.13
CA ILE A 34 24.66 -5.19 -12.99
C ILE A 34 24.74 -4.55 -11.62
N LEU A 35 23.66 -3.91 -11.17
CA LEU A 35 23.57 -3.27 -9.87
C LEU A 35 23.23 -4.25 -8.73
N GLY A 36 22.74 -5.45 -9.05
CA GLY A 36 22.35 -6.45 -8.06
C GLY A 36 21.16 -6.02 -7.21
N ARG A 37 20.25 -5.18 -7.75
CA ARG A 37 19.07 -4.68 -7.04
C ARG A 37 17.92 -4.36 -7.99
N HIS A 38 16.72 -4.21 -7.42
CA HIS A 38 15.61 -3.61 -8.15
C HIS A 38 15.84 -2.10 -8.33
N VAL A 39 15.60 -1.62 -9.54
CA VAL A 39 15.74 -0.21 -9.95
C VAL A 39 14.36 0.31 -10.30
N ARG A 40 13.98 1.44 -9.70
CA ARG A 40 12.70 2.10 -9.98
C ARG A 40 12.76 2.78 -11.35
N TYR A 41 11.65 2.79 -12.07
CA TYR A 41 11.57 3.42 -13.40
C TYR A 41 12.08 4.86 -13.41
N GLY A 42 11.75 5.67 -12.39
CA GLY A 42 12.22 7.05 -12.27
C GLY A 42 13.74 7.23 -12.22
N GLU A 43 14.50 6.21 -11.83
CA GLU A 43 15.98 6.26 -11.82
C GLU A 43 16.58 6.20 -13.23
N ASN A 44 15.82 5.74 -14.22
CA ASN A 44 16.29 5.55 -15.60
C ASN A 44 15.85 6.67 -16.55
N LEU A 45 15.08 7.65 -16.06
CA LEU A 45 14.60 8.75 -16.89
C LEU A 45 15.71 9.77 -17.17
N THR A 46 15.77 10.23 -18.41
CA THR A 46 16.65 11.34 -18.80
C THR A 46 16.00 12.68 -18.46
N GLU A 47 16.76 13.78 -18.42
CA GLU A 47 16.18 15.13 -18.27
C GLU A 47 15.16 15.45 -19.37
N ALA A 48 15.37 14.92 -20.59
CA ALA A 48 14.42 15.10 -21.69
C ALA A 48 13.08 14.38 -21.44
N ASP A 49 13.10 13.24 -20.74
CA ASP A 49 11.88 12.53 -20.32
C ASP A 49 11.21 13.22 -19.12
N ILE A 50 12.00 13.83 -18.23
CA ILE A 50 11.52 14.47 -17.01
C ILE A 50 10.81 15.79 -17.31
N GLU A 51 11.25 16.57 -18.29
CA GLU A 51 10.69 17.91 -18.53
C GLU A 51 9.19 17.91 -18.87
N PRO A 52 8.65 17.06 -19.76
CA PRO A 52 7.21 16.93 -19.97
C PRO A 52 6.46 16.53 -18.69
N LEU A 53 7.06 15.69 -17.84
CA LEU A 53 6.48 15.28 -16.57
C LEU A 53 6.42 16.44 -15.57
N ARG A 54 7.41 17.35 -15.57
CA ARG A 54 7.39 18.57 -14.73
C ARG A 54 6.23 19.48 -15.13
N GLN A 55 6.05 19.71 -16.43
CA GLN A 55 4.96 20.52 -16.98
C GLN A 55 3.60 19.93 -16.55
N LEU A 56 3.43 18.61 -16.73
CA LEU A 56 2.22 17.90 -16.35
C LEU A 56 1.96 17.99 -14.83
N TYR A 57 2.99 17.82 -14.00
CA TYR A 57 2.87 17.93 -12.55
C TYR A 57 2.35 19.31 -12.12
N VAL A 58 2.94 20.37 -12.67
CA VAL A 58 2.53 21.76 -12.39
C VAL A 58 1.09 21.98 -12.83
N GLU A 59 0.68 21.46 -13.98
CA GLU A 59 -0.69 21.58 -14.46
C GLU A 59 -1.68 20.86 -13.54
N ILE A 60 -1.42 19.58 -13.21
CA ILE A 60 -2.26 18.80 -12.29
C ILE A 60 -2.38 19.50 -10.93
N ARG A 61 -1.26 20.00 -10.40
CA ARG A 61 -1.22 20.76 -9.15
C ARG A 61 -2.08 22.02 -9.24
N SER A 62 -1.90 22.83 -10.29
CA SER A 62 -2.61 24.10 -10.46
C SER A 62 -4.12 23.92 -10.56
N LYS A 63 -4.57 22.82 -11.15
CA LYS A 63 -5.99 22.47 -11.30
C LYS A 63 -6.58 21.72 -10.10
N GLY A 64 -5.76 21.31 -9.12
CA GLY A 64 -6.19 20.45 -8.01
C GLY A 64 -6.61 19.05 -8.46
N HIS A 65 -6.15 18.60 -9.63
CA HIS A 65 -6.57 17.31 -10.22
C HIS A 65 -5.95 16.09 -9.52
N GLY A 66 -4.98 16.26 -8.62
CA GLY A 66 -4.42 15.15 -7.84
C GLY A 66 -5.50 14.37 -7.07
N THR A 67 -6.38 15.08 -6.36
CA THR A 67 -7.51 14.47 -5.63
C THR A 67 -8.53 13.84 -6.59
N LEU A 68 -8.77 14.44 -7.76
CA LEU A 68 -9.65 13.88 -8.78
C LEU A 68 -9.10 12.55 -9.32
N ILE A 69 -7.81 12.46 -9.61
CA ILE A 69 -7.16 11.22 -10.07
C ILE A 69 -7.26 10.13 -8.99
N ASN A 70 -6.93 10.46 -7.73
CA ASN A 70 -7.00 9.51 -6.62
C ASN A 70 -8.42 8.98 -6.41
N SER A 71 -9.41 9.86 -6.31
CA SER A 71 -10.82 9.46 -6.11
C SER A 71 -11.36 8.66 -7.30
N TRP A 72 -11.05 9.06 -8.53
CA TRP A 72 -11.41 8.31 -9.73
C TRP A 72 -10.82 6.90 -9.71
N HIS A 73 -9.51 6.75 -9.50
CA HIS A 73 -8.88 5.42 -9.43
C HIS A 73 -9.49 4.55 -8.32
N GLN A 74 -9.64 5.09 -7.11
CA GLN A 74 -10.18 4.37 -5.95
C GLN A 74 -11.65 3.92 -6.17
N SER A 75 -12.46 4.72 -6.87
CA SER A 75 -13.85 4.36 -7.16
C SER A 75 -14.00 3.14 -8.06
N HIS A 76 -12.98 2.81 -8.88
CA HIS A 76 -12.95 1.69 -9.81
C HIS A 76 -12.14 0.48 -9.30
N SER A 77 -11.23 0.71 -8.35
CA SER A 77 -10.40 -0.35 -7.77
C SER A 77 -11.27 -1.48 -7.20
N GLY A 78 -11.04 -2.71 -7.66
CA GLY A 78 -11.79 -3.90 -7.25
C GLY A 78 -13.19 -4.09 -7.84
N LYS A 79 -13.74 -3.10 -8.58
CA LYS A 79 -15.13 -3.14 -9.08
C LYS A 79 -15.29 -3.59 -10.54
N LYS A 80 -14.19 -3.82 -11.27
CA LYS A 80 -14.17 -4.16 -12.72
C LYS A 80 -14.97 -3.18 -13.60
N THR A 81 -15.17 -1.94 -13.15
CA THR A 81 -15.93 -0.91 -13.86
C THR A 81 -15.09 -0.10 -14.86
N CYS A 82 -13.76 -0.14 -14.73
CA CYS A 82 -12.81 0.46 -15.67
C CYS A 82 -11.74 -0.58 -16.00
N PRO A 83 -11.33 -0.72 -17.28
CA PRO A 83 -10.28 -1.64 -17.67
C PRO A 83 -8.95 -1.32 -16.96
N ALA A 84 -8.20 -2.37 -16.64
CA ALA A 84 -6.93 -2.26 -15.92
C ALA A 84 -5.92 -1.42 -16.73
N GLU A 85 -5.90 -1.63 -18.04
CA GLU A 85 -5.12 -0.90 -19.04
C GLU A 85 -5.44 0.59 -19.13
N THR A 86 -6.59 1.04 -18.60
CA THR A 86 -6.96 2.47 -18.54
C THR A 86 -6.62 3.06 -17.17
N THR A 87 -7.01 2.38 -16.09
CA THR A 87 -6.82 2.94 -14.74
C THR A 87 -5.36 2.94 -14.30
N TRP A 88 -4.61 1.89 -14.64
CA TRP A 88 -3.27 1.71 -14.11
C TRP A 88 -2.22 2.68 -14.66
N PRO A 89 -2.19 3.01 -15.96
CA PRO A 89 -1.20 3.97 -16.45
C PRO A 89 -1.40 5.36 -15.83
N ILE A 90 -2.65 5.82 -15.69
CA ILE A 90 -2.95 7.11 -15.05
C ILE A 90 -2.51 7.11 -13.58
N TYR A 91 -2.84 6.06 -12.83
CA TYR A 91 -2.41 5.97 -11.43
C TYR A 91 -0.89 5.77 -11.29
N GLY A 92 -0.27 5.10 -12.27
CA GLY A 92 1.17 4.92 -12.36
C GLY A 92 1.94 6.23 -12.51
N LEU A 93 1.37 7.26 -13.14
CA LEU A 93 1.98 8.60 -13.14
C LEU A 93 2.12 9.18 -11.73
N LEU A 94 1.13 8.99 -10.85
CA LEU A 94 1.25 9.46 -9.47
C LEU A 94 2.40 8.75 -8.75
N HIS A 95 2.55 7.43 -8.98
CA HIS A 95 3.69 6.68 -8.47
C HIS A 95 5.02 7.20 -9.03
N LEU A 96 5.09 7.51 -10.32
CA LEU A 96 6.28 8.10 -10.93
C LEU A 96 6.65 9.43 -10.28
N PHE A 97 5.67 10.31 -10.05
CA PHE A 97 5.91 11.58 -9.36
C PHE A 97 6.46 11.35 -7.95
N SER A 98 5.96 10.35 -7.23
CA SER A 98 6.51 9.99 -5.91
C SER A 98 7.93 9.44 -6.00
N GLN A 99 8.26 8.65 -7.03
CA GLN A 99 9.63 8.20 -7.26
C GLN A 99 10.58 9.37 -7.54
N LEU A 100 10.17 10.32 -8.38
CA LEU A 100 10.96 11.52 -8.69
C LEU A 100 11.08 12.44 -7.45
N ALA A 101 10.06 12.50 -6.60
CA ALA A 101 10.11 13.19 -5.32
C ALA A 101 11.13 12.55 -4.36
N ASP A 102 11.14 11.22 -4.25
CA ASP A 102 12.12 10.47 -3.45
C ASP A 102 13.57 10.69 -3.95
N LEU A 103 13.74 10.94 -5.25
CA LEU A 103 15.02 11.29 -5.88
C LEU A 103 15.38 12.79 -5.74
N GLY A 104 14.53 13.61 -5.11
CA GLY A 104 14.77 15.03 -4.89
C GLY A 104 14.56 15.92 -6.12
N VAL A 105 13.92 15.41 -7.18
CA VAL A 105 13.69 16.15 -8.43
C VAL A 105 12.58 17.17 -8.23
N ALA A 106 12.85 18.45 -8.52
CA ALA A 106 11.83 19.49 -8.54
C ALA A 106 10.96 19.41 -9.82
N PRO A 107 9.65 19.75 -9.76
CA PRO A 107 8.89 20.20 -8.58
C PRO A 107 8.24 19.05 -7.78
N PHE A 108 8.52 17.79 -8.12
CA PHE A 108 7.88 16.62 -7.51
C PHE A 108 8.14 16.50 -6.01
N ASN A 109 9.29 16.97 -5.55
CA ASN A 109 9.74 16.93 -4.16
C ASN A 109 8.83 17.66 -3.15
N ASP A 110 7.84 18.46 -3.58
CA ASP A 110 6.83 19.00 -2.68
C ASP A 110 5.75 17.98 -2.27
N GLY A 111 5.64 16.86 -2.99
CA GLY A 111 4.75 15.74 -2.68
C GLY A 111 3.26 16.06 -2.77
N LEU A 112 2.86 17.15 -3.42
CA LEU A 112 1.46 17.56 -3.53
C LEU A 112 0.64 16.74 -4.53
N VAL A 113 1.26 16.17 -5.57
CA VAL A 113 0.60 15.27 -6.52
C VAL A 113 1.22 13.88 -6.38
N ARG A 114 0.57 13.03 -5.58
CA ARG A 114 1.04 11.69 -5.23
C ARG A 114 -0.12 10.71 -5.07
N PRO A 115 0.14 9.38 -5.05
CA PRO A 115 -0.87 8.38 -4.73
C PRO A 115 -1.34 8.62 -3.29
N GLU A 116 -2.64 8.74 -3.12
CA GLU A 116 -3.27 8.76 -1.80
C GLU A 116 -3.66 7.34 -1.42
N ALA A 117 -3.33 6.95 -0.19
CA ALA A 117 -3.85 5.71 0.36
C ALA A 117 -5.38 5.76 0.32
N ALA A 118 -6.00 4.70 -0.18
CA ALA A 118 -7.44 4.56 -0.09
C ALA A 118 -7.87 4.71 1.38
N PRO A 119 -8.97 5.42 1.66
CA PRO A 119 -9.51 5.48 3.01
C PRO A 119 -9.67 4.07 3.54
N LYS A 120 -9.06 3.77 4.69
CA LYS A 120 -9.27 2.46 5.31
C LYS A 120 -10.75 2.39 5.73
N PRO A 121 -11.48 1.33 5.36
CA PRO A 121 -12.81 1.13 5.89
C PRO A 121 -12.76 1.12 7.43
N PRO A 122 -13.78 1.64 8.12
CA PRO A 122 -13.82 1.59 9.57
C PRO A 122 -13.76 0.13 10.04
N LEU A 123 -12.96 -0.12 11.06
CA LEU A 123 -12.84 -1.44 11.67
C LEU A 123 -14.07 -1.74 12.53
N ASP A 124 -14.66 -2.91 12.35
CA ASP A 124 -15.81 -3.35 13.15
C ASP A 124 -15.41 -4.40 14.18
N TRP A 125 -14.86 -3.91 15.30
CA TRP A 125 -14.47 -4.77 16.42
C TRP A 125 -15.65 -5.35 17.20
N SER A 126 -16.89 -4.96 16.89
CA SER A 126 -18.07 -5.56 17.52
C SER A 126 -18.26 -7.03 17.11
N LYS A 127 -17.64 -7.45 16.00
CA LYS A 127 -17.61 -8.84 15.49
C LYS A 127 -16.74 -9.78 16.33
N LEU A 128 -15.80 -9.27 17.12
CA LEU A 128 -15.02 -10.12 18.02
C LEU A 128 -15.90 -10.60 19.18
N PRO A 129 -15.93 -11.91 19.48
CA PRO A 129 -16.63 -12.39 20.65
C PRO A 129 -15.96 -11.83 21.93
N PRO A 130 -16.72 -11.63 23.02
CA PRO A 130 -16.20 -10.99 24.24
C PRO A 130 -14.84 -11.52 24.74
N PRO A 131 -14.56 -12.85 24.74
CA PRO A 131 -13.25 -13.37 25.15
C PRO A 131 -12.08 -12.93 24.27
N LEU A 132 -12.32 -12.59 23.01
CA LEU A 132 -11.30 -12.20 22.02
C LEU A 132 -11.15 -10.68 21.84
N ARG A 133 -11.96 -9.86 22.53
CA ARG A 133 -11.91 -8.39 22.38
C ARG A 133 -10.55 -7.76 22.71
N TYR A 134 -9.72 -8.46 23.47
CA TYR A 134 -8.35 -7.99 23.75
C TYR A 134 -7.47 -7.93 22.50
N LEU A 135 -7.82 -8.62 21.41
CA LEU A 135 -7.06 -8.62 20.17
C LEU A 135 -7.21 -7.32 19.39
N ALA A 136 -8.27 -6.53 19.62
CA ALA A 136 -8.54 -5.32 18.84
C ALA A 136 -7.37 -4.32 18.89
N GLY A 137 -6.91 -3.95 20.09
CA GLY A 137 -5.80 -3.01 20.25
C GLY A 137 -4.50 -3.48 19.59
N PRO A 138 -3.97 -4.67 19.96
CA PRO A 138 -2.77 -5.20 19.34
C PRO A 138 -2.89 -5.39 17.82
N ALA A 139 -4.08 -5.76 17.31
CA ALA A 139 -4.29 -5.93 15.88
C ALA A 139 -4.23 -4.60 15.11
N GLU A 140 -4.69 -3.49 15.68
CA GLU A 140 -4.51 -2.16 15.08
C GLU A 140 -3.05 -1.72 15.02
N VAL A 141 -2.24 -2.11 16.01
CA VAL A 141 -0.83 -1.73 16.11
C VAL A 141 0.04 -2.63 15.22
N TYR A 142 -0.12 -3.94 15.33
CA TYR A 142 0.79 -4.94 14.75
C TYR A 142 0.24 -5.61 13.48
N GLY A 143 -1.07 -5.62 13.26
CA GLY A 143 -1.70 -6.29 12.12
C GLY A 143 -1.39 -5.69 10.75
N GLU A 144 -0.71 -4.54 10.69
CA GLU A 144 -0.22 -3.92 9.44
C GLU A 144 1.16 -4.46 9.00
N LEU A 145 1.81 -5.29 9.83
CA LEU A 145 3.05 -5.98 9.49
C LEU A 145 2.75 -7.24 8.66
N GLN A 146 2.38 -7.03 7.38
CA GLN A 146 1.85 -8.11 6.50
C GLN A 146 2.92 -8.85 5.70
N PHE A 147 4.11 -8.24 5.54
CA PHE A 147 5.19 -8.79 4.72
C PHE A 147 6.31 -9.29 5.62
N GLU A 148 6.81 -10.50 5.35
CA GLU A 148 7.90 -11.13 6.11
C GLU A 148 9.09 -10.18 6.29
N SER A 149 9.52 -9.48 5.24
CA SER A 149 10.64 -8.53 5.34
C SER A 149 10.41 -7.42 6.36
N ARG A 150 9.18 -6.93 6.50
CA ARG A 150 8.81 -5.93 7.51
C ARG A 150 8.68 -6.54 8.90
N ILE A 151 8.22 -7.79 8.99
CA ILE A 151 8.17 -8.53 10.25
C ILE A 151 9.58 -8.73 10.80
N TYR A 152 10.51 -9.25 9.98
CA TYR A 152 11.92 -9.42 10.37
C TYR A 152 12.58 -8.10 10.72
N GLU A 153 12.39 -7.05 9.90
CA GLU A 153 12.92 -5.72 10.22
C GLU A 153 12.40 -5.20 11.56
N PHE A 154 11.10 -5.38 11.84
CA PHE A 154 10.53 -4.99 13.12
C PHE A 154 11.15 -5.78 14.27
N LEU A 155 11.09 -7.11 14.23
CA LEU A 155 11.54 -7.99 15.30
C LEU A 155 13.04 -7.85 15.59
N GLU A 156 13.88 -7.68 14.56
CA GLU A 156 15.33 -7.64 14.72
C GLU A 156 15.88 -6.25 15.01
N LYS A 157 15.29 -5.19 14.44
CA LYS A 157 15.92 -3.87 14.39
C LYS A 157 15.14 -2.77 15.09
N ARG A 158 13.83 -2.91 15.22
CA ARG A 158 12.96 -1.81 15.69
C ARG A 158 12.24 -2.10 17.00
N MET A 159 11.94 -3.36 17.28
CA MET A 159 11.16 -3.77 18.43
C MET A 159 11.88 -3.38 19.73
N THR A 160 11.17 -2.62 20.55
CA THR A 160 11.61 -2.23 21.89
C THR A 160 11.41 -3.36 22.90
N GLU A 161 12.02 -3.25 24.07
CA GLU A 161 11.85 -4.27 25.14
C GLU A 161 10.41 -4.28 25.71
N ASP A 162 9.75 -3.12 25.73
CA ASP A 162 8.36 -3.00 26.16
C ASP A 162 7.43 -3.71 25.17
N GLU A 163 7.59 -3.46 23.87
CA GLU A 163 6.86 -4.16 22.80
C GLU A 163 7.15 -5.67 22.81
N ARG A 164 8.41 -6.07 23.06
CA ARG A 164 8.77 -7.48 23.20
C ARG A 164 8.03 -8.13 24.38
N SER A 165 7.97 -7.45 25.51
CA SER A 165 7.28 -7.94 26.70
C SER A 165 5.77 -8.03 26.49
N GLU A 166 5.18 -7.05 25.81
CA GLU A 166 3.78 -7.06 25.38
C GLU A 166 3.48 -8.22 24.43
N LEU A 167 4.27 -8.39 23.36
CA LEU A 167 4.08 -9.44 22.36
C LEU A 167 4.27 -10.84 22.95
N ARG A 168 5.18 -11.01 23.92
CA ARG A 168 5.34 -12.26 24.66
C ARG A 168 4.06 -12.63 25.42
N GLU A 169 3.46 -11.67 26.13
CA GLU A 169 2.20 -11.93 26.85
C GLU A 169 1.03 -12.14 25.88
N LEU A 170 0.99 -11.37 24.79
CA LEU A 170 0.02 -11.54 23.74
C LEU A 170 0.10 -12.94 23.11
N SER A 171 1.31 -13.44 22.81
CA SER A 171 1.53 -14.78 22.24
C SER A 171 0.89 -15.87 23.09
N ARG A 172 1.12 -15.84 24.41
CA ARG A 172 0.55 -16.84 25.34
C ARG A 172 -0.97 -16.84 25.32
N ARG A 173 -1.58 -15.66 25.29
CA ARG A 173 -3.04 -15.51 25.22
C ARG A 173 -3.58 -15.97 23.87
N TYR A 174 -2.88 -15.60 22.79
CA TYR A 174 -3.23 -15.98 21.42
C TYR A 174 -3.22 -17.50 21.26
N ASP A 175 -2.17 -18.17 21.74
CA ASP A 175 -2.04 -19.64 21.71
C ASP A 175 -3.16 -20.33 22.50
N ARG A 176 -3.44 -19.84 23.73
CA ARG A 176 -4.53 -20.37 24.56
C ARG A 176 -5.89 -20.25 23.85
N ASP A 177 -6.13 -19.13 23.18
CA ASP A 177 -7.40 -18.82 22.55
C ASP A 177 -7.45 -19.25 21.06
N GLY A 178 -6.41 -19.95 20.57
CA GLY A 178 -6.19 -20.21 19.15
C GLY A 178 -7.34 -20.91 18.43
N GLU A 179 -7.99 -21.87 19.07
CA GLU A 179 -9.17 -22.54 18.49
C GLU A 179 -10.35 -21.58 18.28
N ALA A 180 -10.58 -20.66 19.24
CA ALA A 180 -11.63 -19.65 19.11
C ALA A 180 -11.28 -18.61 18.05
N ILE A 181 -10.01 -18.23 17.95
CA ILE A 181 -9.51 -17.30 16.92
C ILE A 181 -9.67 -17.92 15.53
N ASN A 182 -9.26 -19.17 15.34
CA ASN A 182 -9.39 -19.86 14.05
C ASN A 182 -10.84 -19.97 13.60
N ARG A 183 -11.76 -20.39 14.50
CA ARG A 183 -13.21 -20.39 14.18
C ARG A 183 -13.74 -19.02 13.78
N TRP A 184 -13.26 -17.96 14.43
CA TRP A 184 -13.66 -16.60 14.10
C TRP A 184 -13.12 -16.18 12.72
N LEU A 185 -11.85 -16.49 12.41
CA LEU A 185 -11.26 -16.25 11.09
C LEU A 185 -11.93 -17.08 9.97
N ASP A 186 -12.38 -18.30 10.27
CA ASP A 186 -13.18 -19.11 9.33
C ASP A 186 -14.53 -18.46 9.03
N ALA A 187 -15.15 -17.83 10.03
CA ALA A 187 -16.42 -17.11 9.86
C ALA A 187 -16.27 -15.74 9.19
N PHE A 188 -15.10 -15.10 9.33
CA PHE A 188 -14.80 -13.77 8.79
C PHE A 188 -13.51 -13.81 7.95
N SER A 189 -13.66 -13.99 6.64
CA SER A 189 -12.54 -14.00 5.68
C SER A 189 -11.67 -12.74 5.76
N ILE A 190 -10.35 -12.92 5.77
CA ILE A 190 -9.36 -11.83 5.74
C ILE A 190 -9.42 -10.96 4.48
N THR A 191 -10.07 -11.43 3.41
CA THR A 191 -10.26 -10.65 2.17
C THR A 191 -11.41 -9.65 2.27
N ASP A 192 -12.41 -9.97 3.08
CA ASP A 192 -13.69 -9.26 3.14
C ASP A 192 -13.82 -8.45 4.43
N HIS A 193 -13.04 -8.80 5.45
CA HIS A 193 -13.10 -8.23 6.79
C HIS A 193 -11.74 -7.66 7.21
N PRO A 194 -11.56 -6.33 7.21
CA PRO A 194 -10.28 -5.70 7.52
C PRO A 194 -9.82 -6.02 8.94
N GLU A 195 -10.71 -6.11 9.92
CA GLU A 195 -10.40 -6.54 11.28
C GLU A 195 -9.86 -7.99 11.34
N ALA A 196 -10.41 -8.90 10.54
CA ALA A 196 -9.95 -10.28 10.48
C ALA A 196 -8.55 -10.38 9.90
N ARG A 197 -8.29 -9.61 8.84
CA ARG A 197 -6.97 -9.46 8.26
C ARG A 197 -5.93 -8.99 9.29
N LEU A 198 -6.27 -7.99 10.11
CA LEU A 198 -5.35 -7.47 11.13
C LEU A 198 -5.06 -8.51 12.24
N VAL A 199 -6.08 -9.23 12.70
CA VAL A 199 -5.90 -10.32 13.69
C VAL A 199 -5.02 -11.42 13.12
N TYR A 200 -5.28 -11.84 11.87
CA TYR A 200 -4.48 -12.85 11.18
C TYR A 200 -3.01 -12.45 11.09
N PHE A 201 -2.69 -11.24 10.62
CA PHE A 201 -1.30 -10.79 10.51
C PHE A 201 -0.63 -10.55 11.87
N THR A 202 -1.40 -10.22 12.90
CA THR A 202 -0.89 -10.23 14.28
C THR A 202 -0.49 -11.64 14.71
N GLY A 203 -1.32 -12.64 14.44
CA GLY A 203 -0.96 -14.04 14.65
C GLY A 203 0.27 -14.47 13.86
N HIS A 204 0.42 -13.99 12.62
CA HIS A 204 1.59 -14.28 11.80
C HIS A 204 2.88 -13.69 12.39
N LEU A 205 2.86 -12.42 12.80
CA LEU A 205 3.96 -11.79 13.55
C LEU A 205 4.32 -12.62 14.79
N LEU A 206 3.31 -13.08 15.53
CA LEU A 206 3.54 -13.86 16.73
C LEU A 206 4.16 -15.23 16.42
N GLY A 207 3.67 -15.92 15.40
CA GLY A 207 4.28 -17.17 14.92
C GLY A 207 5.75 -16.98 14.55
N THR A 208 6.07 -15.95 13.76
CA THR A 208 7.45 -15.67 13.36
C THR A 208 8.37 -15.37 14.54
N GLY A 209 7.91 -14.59 15.53
CA GLY A 209 8.74 -14.32 16.71
C GLY A 209 8.97 -15.54 17.60
N ALA A 210 7.99 -16.45 17.69
CA ALA A 210 8.16 -17.74 18.36
C ALA A 210 9.20 -18.62 17.65
N ASP A 211 9.12 -18.71 16.31
CA ASP A 211 10.08 -19.48 15.50
C ASP A 211 11.52 -18.95 15.64
N LEU A 212 11.68 -17.65 15.90
CA LEU A 212 12.96 -17.00 16.18
C LEU A 212 13.41 -17.13 17.66
N GLY A 213 12.62 -17.76 18.53
CA GLY A 213 12.94 -17.94 19.94
C GLY A 213 12.89 -16.65 20.76
N LEU A 214 12.06 -15.67 20.37
CA LEU A 214 11.97 -14.37 21.06
C LEU A 214 11.11 -14.45 22.34
N TRP A 215 10.32 -15.51 22.51
CA TRP A 215 9.51 -15.79 23.69
C TRP A 215 9.26 -17.27 23.95
#